data_AF-A0A9E3DEN0-F1
#
_entry.id   AF-A0A9E3DEN0-F1
#
_cell.length_a   1.000
_cell.length_b   1.000
_cell.length_c   1.000
_cell.angle_alpha   90.00
_cell.angle_beta   90.00
_cell.angle_gamma   90.00
#
_symmetry.space_group_name_H-M   'P 1'
#
loop_
_entity.id
_entity.type
_entity.pdbx_description
1 polymer ?
#
loop_
_entity_poly.entity_id
_entity_poly.type
_entity_poly.pdbx_seq_one_letter_code
_entity_poly.pdbx_strand_id
1 'polypeptide(L)'
;DCWFNTGDVMSPQGMGHAAFVDRLGDTFRWKGENVATTQVEAAVASDDCVEDCTVFGVEVPRTGGRAGMAAVKLREGADFDGKSLAHTVYDQLPGYALPLFVRLVDSIEQTSTFKSRKVELRDEAYGPDVSDPLYVLAGRDEGYVEYYDDYPEEVSAGKRPQG
;
A
#
# COMPACT_ATOMS: atom_id res chain seq x y z
N ASP A 1 -32.42 7.58 11.58
CA ASP A 1 -31.21 7.64 10.75
C ASP A 1 -31.63 7.38 9.31
N CYS A 2 -31.39 8.32 8.38
CA CYS A 2 -31.98 8.29 7.02
C CYS A 2 -30.92 8.36 5.90
N TRP A 3 -29.64 8.25 6.25
CA TRP A 3 -28.53 8.43 5.33
C TRP A 3 -27.52 7.29 5.48
N PHE A 4 -26.98 6.82 4.36
CA PHE A 4 -25.91 5.82 4.32
C PHE A 4 -24.56 6.52 4.20
N ASN A 5 -23.67 6.30 5.16
CA ASN A 5 -22.32 6.87 5.12
C ASN A 5 -21.42 5.97 4.27
N THR A 6 -20.98 6.45 3.11
CA THR A 6 -20.11 5.69 2.20
C THR A 6 -18.64 5.68 2.64
N GLY A 7 -18.26 6.61 3.51
CA GLY A 7 -16.86 6.83 3.90
C GLY A 7 -16.03 7.57 2.84
N ASP A 8 -16.65 8.17 1.81
CA ASP A 8 -15.93 8.91 0.77
C ASP A 8 -15.94 10.43 1.04
N VAL A 9 -14.79 11.06 0.87
CA VAL A 9 -14.63 12.52 0.82
C VAL A 9 -14.79 12.94 -0.63
N MET A 10 -15.79 13.78 -0.89
CA MET A 10 -16.09 14.31 -2.22
C MET A 10 -15.90 15.83 -2.22
N SER A 11 -15.32 16.38 -3.29
CA SER A 11 -15.19 17.82 -3.52
C SER A 11 -16.20 18.27 -4.59
N PRO A 12 -17.04 19.29 -4.33
CA PRO A 12 -17.99 19.79 -5.30
C PRO A 12 -17.24 20.43 -6.49
N GLN A 13 -17.63 20.05 -7.71
CA GLN A 13 -17.09 20.60 -8.96
C GLN A 13 -18.03 21.63 -9.60
N GLY A 14 -19.16 21.93 -8.94
CA GLY A 14 -20.22 22.76 -9.50
C GLY A 14 -21.12 22.00 -10.47
N MET A 15 -22.24 22.64 -10.86
CA MET A 15 -23.24 22.07 -11.78
C MET A 15 -23.80 20.70 -11.36
N GLY A 16 -23.87 20.41 -10.06
CA GLY A 16 -24.33 19.12 -9.54
C GLY A 16 -23.32 17.98 -9.66
N HIS A 17 -22.08 18.26 -10.07
CA HIS A 17 -21.00 17.28 -10.11
C HIS A 17 -20.13 17.36 -8.84
N ALA A 18 -19.55 16.21 -8.47
CA ALA A 18 -18.56 16.09 -7.42
C ALA A 18 -17.42 15.17 -7.87
N ALA A 19 -16.20 15.50 -7.45
CA ALA A 19 -15.02 14.68 -7.65
C ALA A 19 -14.68 13.93 -6.36
N PHE A 20 -14.23 12.69 -6.50
CA PHE A 20 -13.66 11.94 -5.37
C PHE A 20 -12.34 12.58 -4.94
N VAL A 21 -12.14 12.73 -3.62
CA VAL A 21 -10.92 13.31 -3.02
C VAL A 21 -10.14 12.24 -2.28
N ASP A 22 -10.76 11.61 -1.28
CA ASP A 22 -10.11 10.60 -0.42
C ASP A 22 -11.17 9.76 0.31
N ARG A 23 -10.76 8.82 1.17
CA ARG A 23 -11.66 8.13 2.11
C ARG A 23 -11.47 8.56 3.56
N LEU A 24 -12.57 8.60 4.29
CA LEU A 24 -12.61 8.68 5.74
C LEU A 24 -12.37 7.28 6.32
N GLY A 25 -11.22 7.07 6.93
CA GLY A 25 -10.84 5.84 7.63
C GLY A 25 -9.67 5.10 6.98
N ASP A 26 -9.32 3.95 7.55
CA ASP A 26 -8.17 3.12 7.18
C ASP A 26 -8.47 2.21 5.97
N THR A 27 -8.93 2.81 4.86
CA THR A 27 -9.19 2.09 3.59
C THR A 27 -8.66 2.87 2.40
N PHE A 28 -8.29 2.17 1.33
CA PHE A 28 -8.01 2.76 0.02
C PHE A 28 -8.79 2.03 -1.06
N ARG A 29 -8.91 2.65 -2.24
CA ARG A 29 -9.64 2.09 -3.39
C ARG A 29 -8.67 1.78 -4.51
N TRP A 30 -8.60 0.53 -4.96
CA TRP A 30 -7.70 0.10 -6.03
C TRP A 30 -8.48 -0.53 -7.18
N LYS A 31 -8.39 0.03 -8.38
CA LYS A 31 -9.05 -0.48 -9.60
C LYS A 31 -10.56 -0.78 -9.41
N GLY A 32 -11.23 -0.02 -8.54
CA GLY A 32 -12.65 -0.17 -8.24
C GLY A 32 -12.99 -1.02 -7.02
N GLU A 33 -12.00 -1.66 -6.41
CA GLU A 33 -12.15 -2.46 -5.19
C GLU A 33 -11.79 -1.67 -3.95
N ASN A 34 -12.50 -1.92 -2.84
CA ASN A 34 -12.18 -1.32 -1.55
C ASN A 34 -11.24 -2.26 -0.78
N VAL A 35 -10.14 -1.72 -0.29
CA VAL A 35 -9.13 -2.47 0.47
C VAL A 35 -9.01 -1.85 1.86
N ALA A 36 -9.17 -2.67 2.90
CA ALA A 36 -8.96 -2.27 4.28
C ALA A 36 -7.47 -2.38 4.62
N THR A 37 -6.84 -1.28 5.06
CA THR A 37 -5.41 -1.30 5.38
C THR A 37 -5.12 -2.24 6.53
N THR A 38 -6.02 -2.34 7.51
CA THR A 38 -5.89 -3.25 8.65
C THR A 38 -5.85 -4.73 8.26
N GLN A 39 -6.56 -5.12 7.19
CA GLN A 39 -6.51 -6.50 6.68
C GLN A 39 -5.16 -6.78 6.01
N VAL A 40 -4.64 -5.82 5.25
CA VAL A 40 -3.33 -5.93 4.59
C VAL A 40 -2.22 -5.92 5.63
N GLU A 41 -2.30 -5.04 6.63
CA GLU A 41 -1.38 -4.97 7.78
C GLU A 41 -1.35 -6.31 8.54
N ALA A 42 -2.52 -6.89 8.84
CA ALA A 42 -2.58 -8.18 9.51
C ALA A 42 -1.91 -9.31 8.70
N ALA A 43 -2.08 -9.32 7.37
CA ALA A 43 -1.42 -10.29 6.51
C ALA A 43 0.10 -10.07 6.46
N VAL A 44 0.57 -8.83 6.32
CA VAL A 44 2.00 -8.50 6.31
C VAL A 44 2.66 -8.82 7.65
N ALA A 45 2.02 -8.47 8.77
CA ALA A 45 2.51 -8.71 10.13
C ALA A 45 2.57 -10.19 10.52
N SER A 46 1.95 -11.08 9.74
CA SER A 46 1.99 -12.52 9.98
C SER A 46 3.25 -13.20 9.42
N ASP A 47 4.05 -12.49 8.62
CA ASP A 47 5.34 -12.99 8.17
C ASP A 47 6.39 -12.89 9.30
N ASP A 48 7.20 -13.93 9.46
CA ASP A 48 8.14 -14.05 10.57
C ASP A 48 9.22 -12.95 10.57
N CYS A 49 9.59 -12.39 9.41
CA CYS A 49 10.60 -11.33 9.33
C CYS A 49 10.07 -9.96 9.77
N VAL A 50 8.75 -9.78 9.88
CA VAL A 50 8.11 -8.49 10.17
C VAL A 50 7.96 -8.28 11.67
N GLU A 51 8.47 -7.14 12.16
CA GLU A 51 8.24 -6.66 13.53
C GLU A 51 6.98 -5.80 13.62
N ASP A 52 6.84 -4.83 12.72
CA ASP A 52 5.72 -3.91 12.65
C ASP A 52 5.49 -3.47 11.20
N CYS A 53 4.27 -3.07 10.85
CA CYS A 53 3.96 -2.57 9.52
C CYS A 53 2.84 -1.52 9.52
N THR A 54 2.79 -0.70 8.47
CA THR A 54 1.70 0.24 8.23
C THR A 54 1.39 0.29 6.75
N VAL A 55 0.11 0.18 6.39
CA VAL A 55 -0.34 0.15 5.00
C VAL A 55 -1.12 1.42 4.66
N PHE A 56 -0.85 1.94 3.47
CA PHE A 56 -1.53 3.10 2.93
C PHE A 56 -1.62 3.02 1.40
N GLY A 57 -2.53 3.81 0.83
CA GLY A 57 -2.72 3.88 -0.62
C GLY A 57 -1.81 4.92 -1.26
N VAL A 58 -1.05 4.52 -2.28
CA VAL A 58 -0.21 5.41 -3.11
C VAL A 58 -0.78 5.55 -4.51
N GLU A 59 -0.61 6.73 -5.11
CA GLU A 59 -1.04 6.99 -6.48
C GLU A 59 -0.15 6.22 -7.45
N VAL A 60 -0.72 5.60 -8.48
CA VAL A 60 0.02 4.99 -9.59
C VAL A 60 -0.44 5.66 -10.88
N PRO A 61 0.50 6.15 -11.72
CA PRO A 61 0.14 6.89 -12.93
C PRO A 61 -0.85 6.13 -13.82
N ARG A 62 -1.81 6.86 -14.39
CA ARG A 62 -2.79 6.32 -15.37
C ARG A 62 -3.66 5.17 -14.83
N THR A 63 -3.77 5.01 -13.51
CA THR A 63 -4.65 4.02 -12.88
C THR A 63 -5.79 4.66 -12.11
N GLY A 64 -6.89 3.92 -11.96
CA GLY A 64 -8.01 4.33 -11.12
C GLY A 64 -7.78 3.94 -9.67
N GLY A 65 -7.65 4.93 -8.78
CA GLY A 65 -7.50 4.73 -7.34
C GLY A 65 -6.06 4.75 -6.87
N ARG A 66 -5.79 4.10 -5.74
CA ARG A 66 -4.51 4.03 -5.05
C ARG A 66 -4.09 2.58 -4.87
N ALA A 67 -2.84 2.24 -5.20
CA ALA A 67 -2.27 0.92 -4.97
C ALA A 67 -1.86 0.78 -3.49
N GLY A 68 -1.88 -0.45 -2.97
CA GLY A 68 -1.39 -0.70 -1.62
C GLY A 68 0.13 -0.56 -1.55
N MET A 69 0.60 0.19 -0.55
CA MET A 69 2.00 0.25 -0.15
C MET A 69 2.10 -0.09 1.34
N ALA A 70 3.08 -0.93 1.69
CA ALA A 70 3.40 -1.29 3.06
C ALA A 70 4.75 -0.68 3.47
N ALA A 71 4.77 0.09 4.54
CA ALA A 71 5.99 0.39 5.28
C ALA A 71 6.21 -0.74 6.30
N VAL A 72 7.37 -1.38 6.27
CA VAL A 72 7.67 -2.59 7.05
C VAL A 72 8.93 -2.36 7.86
N LYS A 73 8.85 -2.61 9.16
CA LYS A 73 10.00 -2.73 10.04
C LYS A 73 10.31 -4.22 10.22
N LEU A 74 11.55 -4.61 9.94
CA LEU A 74 12.01 -5.98 10.16
C LEU A 74 12.38 -6.20 11.62
N ARG A 75 12.27 -7.45 12.08
CA ARG A 75 12.79 -7.86 13.39
C ARG A 75 14.31 -7.70 13.42
N GLU A 76 14.85 -7.40 14.61
CA GLU A 76 16.29 -7.34 14.82
C GLU A 76 16.99 -8.63 14.36
N GLY A 77 17.93 -8.50 13.42
CA GLY A 77 18.71 -9.62 12.88
C GLY A 77 17.99 -10.47 11.83
N ALA A 78 16.79 -10.08 11.39
CA ALA A 78 16.11 -10.69 10.25
C ALA A 78 16.52 -10.01 8.94
N ASP A 79 16.67 -10.80 7.89
CA ASP A 79 16.82 -10.32 6.51
C ASP A 79 15.45 -10.27 5.82
N PHE A 80 15.29 -9.36 4.87
CA PHE A 80 14.06 -9.29 4.08
C PHE A 80 13.99 -10.45 3.09
N ASP A 81 13.04 -11.36 3.30
CA ASP A 81 12.69 -12.40 2.33
C ASP A 81 11.44 -12.00 1.54
N GLY A 82 11.68 -11.36 0.39
CA GLY A 82 10.62 -10.94 -0.52
C GLY A 82 9.76 -12.08 -1.07
N LYS A 83 10.25 -13.33 -1.08
CA LYS A 83 9.45 -14.48 -1.51
C LYS A 83 8.57 -14.98 -0.38
N SER A 84 9.11 -15.10 0.82
CA SER A 84 8.33 -15.44 2.02
C SER A 84 7.16 -14.48 2.18
N LEU A 85 7.44 -13.17 2.17
CA LEU A 85 6.40 -12.17 2.35
C LEU A 85 5.33 -12.25 1.24
N ALA A 86 5.75 -12.43 -0.02
CA ALA A 86 4.83 -12.59 -1.14
C ALA A 86 3.91 -13.80 -0.93
N HIS A 87 4.46 -14.98 -0.61
CA HIS A 87 3.64 -16.17 -0.33
C HIS A 87 2.65 -15.92 0.81
N THR A 88 3.11 -15.32 1.91
CA THR A 88 2.28 -14.98 3.07
C THR A 88 1.09 -14.09 2.69
N VAL A 89 1.32 -13.03 1.90
CA VAL A 89 0.23 -12.13 1.48
C VAL A 89 -0.67 -12.75 0.41
N TYR A 90 -0.15 -13.55 -0.53
CA TYR A 90 -0.96 -14.26 -1.52
C TYR A 90 -1.89 -15.30 -0.91
N ASP A 91 -1.50 -15.92 0.20
CA ASP A 91 -2.31 -16.94 0.88
C ASP A 91 -3.46 -16.33 1.70
N GLN A 92 -3.36 -15.04 2.06
CA GLN A 92 -4.31 -14.36 2.96
C GLN A 92 -5.14 -13.27 2.27
N LEU A 93 -4.64 -12.69 1.18
CA LEU A 93 -5.26 -11.56 0.51
C LEU A 93 -5.68 -11.92 -0.92
N PRO A 94 -6.82 -11.39 -1.39
CA PRO A 94 -7.16 -11.44 -2.80
C PRO A 94 -6.20 -10.56 -3.62
N GLY A 95 -6.04 -10.87 -4.91
CA GLY A 95 -5.06 -10.21 -5.78
C GLY A 95 -5.15 -8.67 -5.85
N TYR A 96 -6.34 -8.10 -5.67
CA TYR A 96 -6.53 -6.64 -5.66
C TYR A 96 -6.09 -5.97 -4.35
N ALA A 97 -5.96 -6.71 -3.25
CA ALA A 97 -5.58 -6.19 -1.94
C ALA A 97 -4.08 -6.35 -1.65
N LEU A 98 -3.33 -7.01 -2.54
CA LEU A 98 -1.90 -7.21 -2.39
C LEU A 98 -1.17 -5.86 -2.40
N PRO A 99 -0.28 -5.61 -1.41
CA PRO A 99 0.55 -4.42 -1.44
C PRO A 99 1.56 -4.55 -2.59
N LEU A 100 1.49 -3.62 -3.55
CA LEU A 100 2.34 -3.63 -4.74
C LEU A 100 3.73 -3.07 -4.45
N PHE A 101 3.87 -2.29 -3.37
CA PHE A 101 5.09 -1.65 -2.93
C PHE A 101 5.36 -1.99 -1.47
N VAL A 102 6.61 -2.30 -1.14
CA VAL A 102 7.09 -2.55 0.23
C VAL A 102 8.30 -1.67 0.47
N ARG A 103 8.25 -0.81 1.47
CA ARG A 103 9.37 0.03 1.91
C ARG A 103 9.87 -0.44 3.26
N LEU A 104 11.15 -0.76 3.36
CA LEU A 104 11.77 -1.15 4.63
C LEU A 104 12.16 0.10 5.40
N VAL A 105 11.65 0.24 6.62
CA VAL A 105 11.92 1.40 7.48
C VAL A 105 12.61 0.95 8.77
N ASP A 106 13.54 1.75 9.27
CA ASP A 106 14.23 1.46 10.53
C ASP A 106 13.28 1.52 11.74
N SER A 107 12.25 2.37 11.65
CA SER A 107 11.24 2.50 12.68
C SER A 107 9.90 2.94 12.11
N ILE A 108 8.84 2.35 12.66
CA ILE A 108 7.48 2.86 12.51
C ILE A 108 7.24 3.69 13.77
N GLU A 109 7.48 5.01 13.66
CA GLU A 109 7.42 5.90 14.81
C GLU A 109 6.01 5.92 15.42
N GLN A 110 5.91 5.39 16.64
CA GLN A 110 4.75 5.53 17.52
C GLN A 110 4.81 6.85 18.30
N THR A 111 4.98 7.99 17.60
CA THR A 111 4.88 9.28 18.29
C THR A 111 3.42 9.53 18.71
N SER A 112 3.22 10.40 19.70
CA SER A 112 1.91 10.80 20.23
C SER A 112 0.93 11.34 19.16
N THR A 113 1.43 11.60 17.95
CA THR A 113 0.68 12.00 16.76
C THR A 113 0.90 11.02 15.59
N PHE A 114 0.65 9.72 15.77
CA PHE A 114 0.62 8.67 14.73
C PHE A 114 0.10 9.13 13.34
N LYS A 115 -0.86 10.07 13.31
CA LYS A 115 -1.37 10.69 12.09
C LYS A 115 -0.31 11.39 11.25
N SER A 116 0.66 12.09 11.84
CA SER A 116 1.67 12.86 11.11
C SER A 116 2.61 11.95 10.31
N ARG A 117 3.11 10.87 10.92
CA ARG A 117 4.06 9.97 10.26
C ARG A 117 3.42 9.15 9.13
N LYS A 118 2.18 8.67 9.32
CA LYS A 118 1.43 7.98 8.25
C LYS A 118 1.15 8.92 7.07
N VAL A 119 0.91 10.21 7.34
CA VAL A 119 0.76 11.24 6.30
C VAL A 119 2.09 11.45 5.57
N GLU A 120 3.21 11.61 6.28
CA GLU A 120 4.55 11.73 5.69
C GLU A 120 4.89 10.53 4.80
N LEU A 121 4.74 9.30 5.30
CA LEU A 121 5.01 8.08 4.53
C LEU A 121 4.13 7.98 3.28
N ARG A 122 2.87 8.42 3.37
CA ARG A 122 1.93 8.44 2.24
C ARG A 122 2.29 9.51 1.22
N ASP A 123 2.76 10.67 1.67
CA ASP A 123 3.13 11.80 0.83
C ASP A 123 4.48 11.55 0.14
N GLU A 124 5.42 10.89 0.83
CA GLU A 124 6.69 10.43 0.25
C GLU A 124 6.48 9.27 -0.74
N ALA A 125 5.60 8.32 -0.43
CA ALA A 125 5.30 7.15 -1.24
C ALA A 125 6.57 6.43 -1.73
N TYR A 126 6.68 6.20 -3.04
CA TYR A 126 7.86 5.69 -3.74
C TYR A 126 8.61 6.82 -4.49
N GLY A 127 8.56 8.05 -3.95
CA GLY A 127 9.14 9.23 -4.57
C GLY A 127 10.68 9.23 -4.64
N PRO A 128 11.27 10.14 -5.42
CA PRO A 128 12.72 10.20 -5.65
C PRO A 128 13.55 10.54 -4.40
N ASP A 129 12.91 11.11 -3.38
CA ASP A 129 13.55 11.51 -2.13
C ASP A 129 13.61 10.38 -1.09
N VAL A 130 13.09 9.20 -1.43
CA VAL A 130 13.10 8.02 -0.55
C VAL A 130 14.46 7.33 -0.61
N SER A 131 15.21 7.36 0.50
CA SER A 131 16.48 6.65 0.65
C SER A 131 16.33 5.21 1.15
N ASP A 132 15.14 4.86 1.62
CA ASP A 132 14.86 3.57 2.23
C ASP A 132 14.80 2.46 1.17
N PRO A 133 15.22 1.21 1.49
CA PRO A 133 15.07 0.09 0.58
C PRO A 133 13.60 -0.09 0.16
N LEU A 134 13.37 -0.06 -1.14
CA LEU A 134 12.04 -0.15 -1.74
C LEU A 134 11.96 -1.38 -2.64
N TYR A 135 10.88 -2.13 -2.48
CA TYR A 135 10.61 -3.36 -3.21
C TYR A 135 9.23 -3.34 -3.85
N VAL A 136 9.08 -4.08 -4.93
CA VAL A 136 7.87 -4.16 -5.74
C VAL A 136 7.45 -5.60 -5.99
N LEU A 137 6.15 -5.85 -6.01
CA LEU A 137 5.61 -7.20 -6.19
C LEU A 137 5.75 -7.65 -7.65
N ALA A 138 6.66 -8.58 -7.92
CA ALA A 138 6.88 -9.10 -9.26
C ALA A 138 5.87 -10.21 -9.63
N GLY A 139 5.51 -11.05 -8.67
CA GLY A 139 4.57 -12.16 -8.80
C GLY A 139 4.62 -13.09 -7.59
N ARG A 140 3.84 -14.18 -7.60
CA ARG A 140 3.79 -15.13 -6.47
C ARG A 140 5.12 -15.86 -6.27
N ASP A 141 5.71 -16.37 -7.35
CA ASP A 141 6.95 -17.17 -7.27
C ASP A 141 8.22 -16.31 -7.28
N GLU A 142 8.17 -15.17 -7.99
CA GLU A 142 9.29 -14.22 -8.06
C GLU A 142 9.41 -13.41 -6.77
N GLY A 143 8.28 -13.12 -6.12
CA GLY A 143 8.20 -12.40 -4.86
C GLY A 143 8.33 -10.88 -4.99
N TYR A 144 8.77 -10.24 -3.92
CA TYR A 144 9.18 -8.84 -3.92
C TYR A 144 10.62 -8.69 -4.41
N VAL A 145 10.81 -7.85 -5.44
CA VAL A 145 12.12 -7.51 -6.02
C VAL A 145 12.42 -6.04 -5.79
N GLU A 146 13.69 -5.62 -5.90
CA GLU A 146 14.06 -4.21 -5.76
C GLU A 146 13.27 -3.32 -6.74
N TYR A 147 12.85 -2.15 -6.26
CA TYR A 147 12.11 -1.18 -7.06
C TYR A 147 12.93 -0.72 -8.28
N TYR A 148 12.22 -0.49 -9.38
CA TYR A 148 12.75 0.07 -10.61
C TYR A 148 11.75 1.04 -11.23
N ASP A 149 12.26 2.08 -11.91
CA ASP A 149 11.46 3.22 -12.36
C ASP A 149 10.33 2.87 -13.34
N ASP A 150 10.46 1.78 -14.10
CA ASP A 150 9.44 1.34 -15.05
C ASP A 150 8.26 0.60 -14.37
N TYR A 151 8.40 0.16 -13.11
CA TYR A 151 7.39 -0.67 -12.45
C TYR A 151 5.99 -0.02 -12.37
N PRO A 152 5.84 1.27 -11.97
CA PRO A 152 4.52 1.93 -11.96
C PRO A 152 3.86 1.94 -13.35
N GLU A 153 4.65 2.10 -14.42
CA GLU A 153 4.12 2.02 -15.78
C GLU A 153 3.66 0.60 -16.14
N GLU A 154 4.42 -0.42 -15.75
CA GLU A 154 4.06 -1.82 -15.97
C GLU A 154 2.77 -2.21 -15.22
N VAL A 155 2.59 -1.73 -13.98
CA VAL A 155 1.35 -1.89 -13.20
C VAL A 155 0.18 -1.22 -13.90
N SER A 156 0.38 -0.01 -14.44
CA SER A 156 -0.65 0.73 -15.19
C SER A 156 -1.06 0.00 -16.48
N ALA A 157 -0.10 -0.67 -17.13
CA ALA A 157 -0.34 -1.49 -18.32
C ALA A 157 -0.87 -2.90 -18.00
N GLY A 158 -0.97 -3.27 -16.71
CA GLY A 158 -1.41 -4.60 -16.29
C GLY A 158 -0.40 -5.73 -16.55
N LYS A 159 0.89 -5.41 -16.71
CA LYS A 159 1.96 -6.40 -16.90
C LYS A 159 2.49 -6.99 -15.59
N ARG A 160 2.34 -6.23 -14.48
CA ARG A 160 2.76 -6.61 -13.13
C ARG A 160 1.62 -6.38 -12.12
N PRO A 161 1.54 -7.19 -11.04
CA PRO A 161 2.30 -8.42 -10.79
C PRO A 161 1.87 -9.56 -11.74
N GLN A 162 2.76 -10.50 -12.03
CA GLN A 162 2.43 -11.72 -12.78
C GLN A 162 1.80 -12.74 -11.84
N GLY A 163 0.63 -13.24 -12.22
CA GLY A 163 -0.15 -14.23 -11.46
C GLY A 163 0.31 -15.66 -11.70
#